data_AF-X1A0A9-F1
#
_entry.id   AF-X1A0A9-F1
#
_cell.length_a   1.000
_cell.length_b   1.000
_cell.length_c   1.000
_cell.angle_alpha   90.00
_cell.angle_beta   90.00
_cell.angle_gamma   90.00
#
_symmetry.space_group_name_H-M   'P 1'
#
loop_
_entity.id
_entity.type
_entity.pdbx_description
1 polymer ?
#
loop_
_entity_poly.entity_id
_entity_poly.type
_entity_poly.pdbx_seq_one_letter_code
_entity_poly.pdbx_strand_id
1 'polypeptide(L)'
;MKNFNFNNIENIFPELYFLNKIKVETEIESGLLFCDKCNRWYPIIDTIPQMLPDQFRDKKKEIEFLKINKNLLDEEFFNQNLKPFNI
;
A
#
# COMPACT_ATOMS: atom_id res chain seq x y z
N MET A 1 -5.63 -23.42 30.97
CA MET A 1 -6.42 -22.99 29.79
C MET A 1 -7.55 -22.09 30.28
N LYS A 2 -7.69 -20.88 29.72
CA LYS A 2 -8.85 -20.03 30.05
C LYS A 2 -10.07 -20.63 29.34
N ASN A 3 -11.10 -20.98 30.10
CA ASN A 3 -12.42 -21.31 29.54
C ASN A 3 -13.01 -20.03 28.96
N PHE A 4 -12.91 -19.88 27.64
CA PHE A 4 -13.67 -18.86 26.93
C PHE A 4 -15.14 -19.28 26.95
N ASN A 5 -16.00 -18.40 27.46
CA ASN A 5 -17.43 -18.63 27.52
C ASN A 5 -18.01 -18.46 26.10
N PHE A 6 -18.28 -19.58 25.41
CA PHE A 6 -18.62 -19.62 23.98
C PHE A 6 -19.91 -18.86 23.63
N ASN A 7 -20.81 -18.67 24.59
CA ASN A 7 -22.07 -17.92 24.41
C ASN A 7 -21.85 -16.44 24.02
N ASN A 8 -20.69 -15.86 24.35
CA ASN A 8 -20.36 -14.50 23.96
C ASN A 8 -19.77 -14.40 22.55
N ILE A 9 -19.27 -15.50 22.00
CA ILE A 9 -18.63 -15.52 20.68
C ILE A 9 -19.70 -15.55 19.58
N GLU A 10 -20.78 -16.31 19.78
CA GLU A 10 -21.93 -16.38 18.86
C GLU A 10 -22.49 -14.99 18.50
N ASN A 11 -22.56 -14.09 19.47
CA ASN A 11 -23.07 -12.73 19.31
C ASN A 11 -22.17 -11.80 18.49
N ILE A 12 -20.89 -12.14 18.28
CA ILE A 12 -19.92 -11.31 17.52
C ILE A 12 -19.54 -11.91 16.16
N PHE A 13 -20.07 -13.09 15.81
CA PHE A 13 -19.76 -13.72 14.52
C PHE A 13 -20.11 -12.87 13.30
N PRO A 14 -21.27 -12.17 13.25
CA PRO A 14 -21.59 -11.31 12.11
C PRO A 14 -20.55 -10.22 11.87
N GLU A 15 -20.08 -9.57 12.93
CA GLU A 15 -19.05 -8.53 12.89
C GLU A 15 -17.70 -9.12 12.48
N LEU A 16 -17.32 -10.28 13.03
CA LEU A 16 -16.09 -10.97 12.64
C LEU A 16 -16.11 -11.39 11.17
N TYR A 17 -17.26 -11.90 10.69
CA TYR A 17 -17.44 -12.25 9.28
C TYR A 17 -17.32 -11.01 8.38
N PHE A 18 -17.98 -9.91 8.76
CA PHE A 18 -17.92 -8.66 8.03
C PHE A 18 -16.50 -8.09 7.96
N LEU A 19 -15.78 -8.05 9.09
CA LEU A 19 -14.40 -7.61 9.16
C LEU A 19 -13.48 -8.50 8.32
N ASN A 20 -13.68 -9.83 8.39
CA ASN A 20 -12.91 -10.76 7.57
C ASN A 20 -13.18 -10.57 6.08
N LYS A 21 -14.44 -10.34 5.70
CA LYS A 21 -14.83 -10.06 4.31
C LYS A 21 -14.15 -8.80 3.79
N ILE A 22 -14.23 -7.69 4.53
CA ILE A 22 -13.52 -6.45 4.17
C ILE A 22 -12.03 -6.71 4.03
N LYS A 23 -11.42 -7.38 5.01
CA LYS A 23 -9.97 -7.65 5.01
C LYS A 23 -9.51 -8.47 3.80
N VAL A 24 -10.34 -9.40 3.32
CA VAL A 24 -9.99 -10.32 2.22
C VAL A 24 -10.34 -9.74 0.86
N GLU A 25 -11.44 -8.99 0.74
CA GLU A 25 -11.95 -8.50 -0.54
C GLU A 25 -11.51 -7.07 -0.88
N THR A 26 -11.00 -6.29 0.09
CA THR A 26 -10.54 -4.92 -0.18
C THR A 26 -9.13 -4.96 -0.74
N GLU A 27 -8.97 -4.44 -1.96
CA GLU A 27 -7.67 -4.31 -2.63
C GLU A 27 -7.31 -2.84 -2.89
N ILE A 28 -6.01 -2.58 -2.97
CA ILE A 28 -5.49 -1.28 -3.41
C ILE A 28 -5.31 -1.36 -4.92
N GLU A 29 -6.20 -0.75 -5.70
CA GLU A 29 -6.14 -0.75 -7.18
C GLU A 29 -4.87 -0.06 -7.71
N SER A 30 -4.56 1.11 -7.18
CA SER A 30 -3.37 1.90 -7.52
C SER A 30 -2.87 2.64 -6.29
N GLY A 31 -1.56 2.83 -6.18
CA GLY A 31 -0.97 3.47 -5.01
C GLY A 31 0.55 3.49 -5.03
N LEU A 32 1.15 3.89 -3.91
CA LEU A 32 2.59 3.97 -3.75
C LEU A 32 2.99 3.45 -2.37
N LEU A 33 3.94 2.53 -2.34
CA LEU A 33 4.60 2.10 -1.12
C LEU A 33 5.81 2.99 -0.90
N PHE A 34 5.95 3.58 0.29
CA PHE A 34 7.05 4.45 0.63
C PHE A 34 7.77 3.95 1.89
N CYS A 35 9.11 3.97 1.86
CA CYS A 35 9.96 3.67 3.01
C CYS A 35 10.62 4.95 3.52
N ASP A 36 10.16 5.42 4.67
CA ASP A 36 10.66 6.57 5.43
C ASP A 36 12.15 6.47 5.85
N LYS A 37 12.67 5.25 6.02
CA LYS A 37 14.08 5.03 6.43
C LYS A 37 15.09 5.28 5.32
N CYS A 38 14.74 4.98 4.07
CA CYS A 38 15.68 5.06 2.94
C CYS A 38 15.18 5.89 1.76
N ASN A 39 13.98 6.47 1.90
CA ASN A 39 13.23 7.26 0.94
C ASN A 39 12.93 6.53 -0.36
N ARG A 40 12.83 5.19 -0.30
CA ARG A 40 12.53 4.37 -1.45
C ARG A 40 11.03 4.25 -1.64
N TRP A 41 10.58 4.40 -2.88
CA TRP A 41 9.18 4.19 -3.22
C TRP A 41 9.00 3.10 -4.29
N TYR A 42 7.81 2.48 -4.32
CA TYR A 42 7.39 1.51 -5.32
C TYR A 42 5.94 1.78 -5.74
N PRO A 43 5.62 1.77 -7.04
CA PRO A 43 4.25 1.92 -7.49
C PRO A 43 3.47 0.63 -7.29
N ILE A 44 2.17 0.76 -6.99
CA ILE A 44 1.16 -0.28 -7.09
C ILE A 44 0.35 0.05 -8.34
N ILE A 45 0.33 -0.86 -9.31
CA ILE A 45 -0.37 -0.69 -10.59
C ILE A 45 -1.19 -1.97 -10.82
N ASP A 46 -2.47 -1.83 -11.12
CA ASP A 46 -3.40 -2.95 -11.31
C ASP A 46 -3.31 -3.95 -10.14
N THR A 47 -3.38 -3.43 -8.91
CA THR A 47 -3.27 -4.16 -7.63
C THR A 47 -1.92 -4.82 -7.34
N ILE A 48 -0.94 -4.72 -8.24
CA ILE A 48 0.36 -5.38 -8.13
C ILE A 48 1.45 -4.37 -7.71
N PRO A 49 2.07 -4.54 -6.53
CA PRO A 49 3.27 -3.77 -6.15
C PRO A 49 4.46 -4.13 -7.04
N GLN A 50 4.99 -3.18 -7.81
CA GLN A 50 6.14 -3.41 -8.69
C GLN A 50 7.46 -3.21 -7.92
N MET A 51 7.81 -4.20 -7.09
CA MET A 51 8.97 -4.15 -6.19
C MET A 51 10.27 -4.68 -6.82
N LEU A 52 10.55 -4.30 -8.08
CA LEU A 52 11.77 -4.71 -8.75
C LEU A 52 13.02 -4.02 -8.14
N PRO A 53 14.20 -4.67 -8.19
CA PRO A 53 15.47 -4.00 -7.94
C PRO A 53 15.72 -2.85 -8.92
N ASP A 54 16.45 -1.82 -8.50
CA ASP A 54 16.62 -0.56 -9.24
C ASP A 54 17.07 -0.71 -10.68
N GLN A 55 18.02 -1.61 -10.92
CA GLN A 55 18.57 -1.86 -12.25
C GLN A 55 17.53 -2.41 -13.25
N PHE A 56 16.40 -2.92 -12.75
CA PHE A 56 15.31 -3.46 -13.55
C PHE A 56 14.08 -2.54 -13.60
N ARG A 57 14.15 -1.34 -13.00
CA ARG A 57 13.04 -0.38 -12.98
C ARG A 57 13.10 0.55 -14.19
N ASP A 58 11.93 0.81 -14.79
CA ASP A 58 11.80 1.70 -15.93
C ASP A 58 11.62 3.15 -15.46
N LYS A 59 12.72 3.92 -15.47
CA LYS A 59 12.74 5.32 -15.06
C LYS A 59 11.70 6.18 -15.76
N LYS A 60 11.45 5.95 -17.06
CA LYS A 60 10.54 6.79 -17.83
C LYS A 60 9.11 6.57 -17.35
N LYS A 61 8.68 5.30 -17.27
CA LYS A 61 7.34 4.93 -16.80
C LYS A 61 7.08 5.38 -15.37
N GLU A 62 8.07 5.24 -14.50
CA GLU A 62 7.93 5.59 -13.09
C GLU A 62 7.91 7.10 -12.84
N ILE A 63 8.69 7.88 -13.56
CA ILE A 63 8.59 9.35 -13.51
C ILE A 63 7.22 9.81 -14.02
N GLU A 64 6.70 9.19 -15.07
CA GLU A 64 5.36 9.47 -15.59
C GLU A 64 4.28 9.14 -14.55
N PHE A 65 4.40 7.99 -13.88
CA PHE A 65 3.54 7.62 -12.74
C PHE A 65 3.54 8.69 -11.63
N LEU A 66 4.72 9.16 -11.19
CA LEU A 66 4.81 10.21 -10.17
C LEU A 66 4.16 11.53 -10.63
N LYS A 67 4.31 11.90 -11.90
CA LYS A 67 3.71 13.12 -12.44
C LYS A 67 2.19 13.05 -12.50
N ILE A 68 1.63 11.93 -12.96
CA ILE A 68 0.19 11.71 -13.04
C ILE A 68 -0.43 11.75 -11.64
N ASN A 69 0.23 11.12 -10.67
CA ASN A 69 -0.27 11.00 -9.30
C ASN A 69 0.19 12.12 -8.36
N LYS A 70 0.83 13.18 -8.88
CA LYS A 70 1.43 14.25 -8.07
C LYS A 70 0.41 14.91 -7.13
N ASN A 71 -0.82 15.10 -7.59
CA ASN A 71 -1.89 15.76 -6.83
C ASN A 71 -2.45 14.88 -5.69
N LEU A 72 -2.12 13.59 -5.66
CA LEU A 72 -2.54 12.64 -4.63
C LEU A 72 -1.47 12.43 -3.55
N LEU A 73 -0.32 13.09 -3.69
CA LEU A 73 0.84 12.95 -2.83
C LEU A 73 1.16 14.29 -2.19
N ASP A 74 1.51 14.27 -0.91
CA ASP A 74 1.84 15.47 -0.15
C ASP A 74 3.12 16.13 -0.67
N GLU A 75 3.23 17.45 -0.58
CA GLU A 75 4.45 18.18 -1.00
C GLU A 75 5.69 17.71 -0.22
N GLU A 76 5.52 17.33 1.05
CA GLU A 76 6.59 16.78 1.89
C GLU A 76 7.20 15.50 1.32
N PHE A 77 6.43 14.69 0.59
CA PHE A 77 6.95 13.50 -0.09
C PHE A 77 8.00 13.87 -1.14
N PHE A 78 7.73 14.89 -1.97
CA PHE A 78 8.63 15.32 -3.04
C PHE A 78 9.85 16.11 -2.55
N ASN A 79 9.77 16.68 -1.35
CA ASN A 79 10.89 17.36 -0.70
C ASN A 79 11.98 16.39 -0.19
N GLN A 80 11.72 15.08 -0.23
CA GLN A 80 12.67 14.06 0.21
C GLN A 80 13.61 13.61 -0.92
N ASN A 81 14.73 12.98 -0.55
CA ASN A 81 15.64 12.39 -1.54
C ASN A 81 15.12 11.03 -2.02
N LEU A 82 14.07 11.05 -2.84
CA LEU A 82 13.37 9.87 -3.31
C LEU A 82 14.26 8.93 -4.12
N LYS A 83 14.12 7.63 -3.86
CA LYS A 83 14.81 6.55 -4.57
C LYS A 83 13.80 5.60 -5.22
N PRO A 84 14.10 5.07 -6.41
CA PRO A 84 15.29 5.34 -7.22
C PRO A 84 15.20 6.63 -8.03
N PHE A 85 13.99 7.18 -8.19
CA PHE A 85 13.74 8.35 -9.05
C PHE A 85 12.98 9.44 -8.28
N ASN A 86 13.20 10.68 -8.69
CA ASN A 86 12.56 11.88 -8.13
C ASN A 86 12.10 12.81 -9.29
N ILE A 87 11.18 13.74 -9.01
CA ILE A 87 10.60 14.70 -9.98
C ILE A 87 10.63 16.15 -9.50
#